data_AF-A0A017HT12-F1
#
_entry.id   AF-A0A017HT12-F1
#
_cell.length_a   1.000
_cell.length_b   1.000
_cell.length_c   1.000
_cell.angle_alpha   90.00
_cell.angle_beta   90.00
_cell.angle_gamma   90.00
#
_symmetry.space_group_name_H-M   'P 1'
#
loop_
_entity.id
_entity.type
_entity.pdbx_description
1 polymer ?
#
loop_
_entity_poly.entity_id
_entity_poly.type
_entity_poly.pdbx_seq_one_letter_code
_entity_poly.pdbx_strand_id
1 'polypeptide(L)'
;MDRTGEDQISLTDPDSRVMARMTKVGVGYNVQVAVDTKHKLIAEQEVHNQVLDLGLLASTAKAAMEALRVETIEAVADRGYFKIEDIEACEVAGITPYVPKPVRGSSVREGFFAKEQFRFDPATDTFICPGDQTLRPCRRGRSRNNVKIDYSNRKACLACLLRPRCT
;
A
#
# COMPACT_ATOMS: atom_id res chain seq x y z
N MET A 1 25.70 13.49 13.57
CA MET A 1 24.68 13.49 12.51
C MET A 1 25.30 13.83 11.16
N ASP A 2 26.08 14.91 11.03
CA ASP A 2 26.68 15.32 9.73
C ASP A 2 27.81 14.44 9.15
N ARG A 3 28.32 13.45 9.91
CA ARG A 3 29.41 12.57 9.46
C ARG A 3 28.95 11.23 8.89
N THR A 4 27.69 10.85 9.10
CA THR A 4 27.14 9.54 8.69
C THR A 4 25.86 9.67 7.86
N GLY A 5 25.19 10.82 7.85
CA GLY A 5 23.91 10.99 7.14
C GLY A 5 22.74 10.24 7.79
N GLU A 6 22.92 9.78 9.02
CA GLU A 6 21.95 8.98 9.76
C GLU A 6 21.00 9.85 10.59
N ASP A 7 19.69 9.58 10.48
CA ASP A 7 18.63 10.30 11.19
C ASP A 7 18.55 9.94 12.68
N GLN A 8 19.17 8.82 13.09
CA GLN A 8 19.18 8.32 14.46
C GLN A 8 20.54 7.72 14.81
N ILE A 9 20.96 7.87 16.07
CA ILE A 9 22.22 7.32 16.59
C ILE A 9 21.89 6.48 17.82
N SER A 10 22.18 5.18 17.75
CA SER A 10 22.16 4.30 18.92
C SER A 10 23.58 4.22 19.50
N LEU A 11 23.69 4.42 20.82
CA LEU A 11 24.98 4.47 21.52
C LEU A 11 25.59 3.08 21.76
N THR A 12 24.77 2.03 21.69
CA THR A 12 25.19 0.64 21.95
C THR A 12 25.39 -0.17 20.68
N ASP A 13 24.63 0.15 19.62
CA ASP A 13 24.65 -0.59 18.36
C ASP A 13 24.30 0.35 17.18
N PRO A 14 25.28 0.82 16.39
CA PRO A 14 25.08 1.81 15.33
C PRO A 14 24.05 1.44 14.25
N ASP A 15 23.81 0.15 14.02
CA ASP A 15 22.89 -0.31 12.97
C ASP A 15 21.45 -0.42 13.47
N SER A 16 21.24 -0.43 14.78
CA SER A 16 19.91 -0.46 15.37
C SER A 16 19.16 0.88 15.23
N ARG A 17 17.82 0.83 15.17
CA ARG A 17 16.96 2.03 15.09
C ARG A 17 15.90 2.03 16.17
N VAL A 18 15.49 3.23 16.58
CA VAL A 18 14.37 3.42 17.48
C VAL A 18 13.07 3.16 16.71
N MET A 19 12.30 2.19 17.19
CA MET A 19 11.05 1.73 16.59
C MET A 19 9.90 1.95 17.58
N ALA A 20 8.84 2.61 17.11
CA ALA A 20 7.61 2.74 17.87
C ALA A 20 6.78 1.45 17.74
N ARG A 21 6.62 0.69 18.83
CA ARG A 21 5.72 -0.47 18.90
C ARG A 21 4.55 -0.14 19.83
N MET A 22 3.37 0.13 19.28
CA MET A 22 2.09 0.40 19.96
C MET A 22 2.13 1.32 21.19
N THR A 23 2.69 0.88 22.33
CA THR A 23 2.76 1.60 23.61
C THR A 23 4.19 1.82 24.12
N LYS A 24 5.22 1.27 23.47
CA LYS A 24 6.62 1.39 23.88
C LYS A 24 7.52 1.71 22.70
N VAL A 25 8.52 2.52 22.97
CA VAL A 25 9.62 2.79 22.06
C VAL A 25 10.74 1.82 22.42
N GLY A 26 11.22 1.07 21.45
CA GLY A 26 12.30 0.11 21.62
C GLY A 26 13.34 0.26 20.52
N VAL A 27 14.58 -0.13 20.81
CA VAL A 27 15.66 -0.17 19.82
C VAL A 27 15.72 -1.56 19.21
N GLY A 28 15.79 -1.66 17.89
CA GLY A 28 15.85 -2.95 17.21
C GLY A 28 16.05 -2.83 15.70
N TYR A 29 15.87 -3.96 15.04
CA TYR A 29 15.99 -4.12 13.59
C TYR A 29 14.64 -4.44 12.98
N ASN A 30 14.43 -4.01 11.73
CA ASN A 30 13.31 -4.50 10.94
C ASN A 30 13.76 -5.74 10.19
N VAL A 31 13.09 -6.87 10.39
CA VAL A 31 13.43 -8.12 9.68
C VAL A 31 12.26 -8.52 8.82
N GLN A 32 12.52 -8.65 7.53
CA GLN A 32 11.59 -9.12 6.51
C GLN A 32 11.84 -10.59 6.26
N VAL A 33 10.77 -11.39 6.21
CA VAL A 33 10.87 -12.84 6.01
C VAL A 33 9.83 -13.27 4.99
N ALA A 34 10.27 -13.94 3.91
CA ALA A 34 9.38 -14.60 2.97
C ALA A 34 9.34 -16.10 3.29
N VAL A 35 8.13 -16.65 3.39
CA VAL A 35 7.90 -18.06 3.71
C VAL A 35 7.12 -18.71 2.58
N ASP A 36 7.63 -19.83 2.07
CA ASP A 36 6.87 -20.67 1.14
C ASP A 36 5.65 -21.26 1.86
N THR A 37 4.47 -20.96 1.35
CA THR A 37 3.22 -21.39 1.95
C THR A 37 2.98 -22.89 1.81
N LYS A 38 3.57 -23.55 0.79
CA LYS A 38 3.38 -24.97 0.53
C LYS A 38 4.23 -25.85 1.44
N HIS A 39 5.53 -25.57 1.51
CA HIS A 39 6.50 -26.38 2.25
C HIS A 39 6.88 -25.81 3.62
N LYS A 40 6.39 -24.61 3.96
CA LYS A 40 6.65 -23.92 5.24
C LYS A 40 8.13 -23.62 5.47
N LEU A 41 8.88 -23.44 4.39
CA LEU A 41 10.29 -23.10 4.43
C LEU A 41 10.47 -21.59 4.30
N ILE A 42 11.46 -21.04 5.00
CA ILE A 42 11.88 -19.66 4.79
C ILE A 42 12.60 -19.62 3.45
N ALA A 43 12.04 -18.88 2.50
CA ALA A 43 12.61 -18.68 1.17
C ALA A 43 13.61 -17.52 1.16
N GLU A 44 13.36 -16.49 1.96
CA GLU A 44 14.22 -15.30 2.03
C GLU A 44 14.13 -14.62 3.40
N GLN A 45 15.21 -13.95 3.81
CA GLN A 45 15.24 -13.09 4.99
C GLN A 45 16.14 -11.87 4.75
N GLU A 46 15.64 -10.69 5.11
CA GLU A 46 16.38 -9.44 4.91
C GLU A 46 16.27 -8.54 6.15
N VAL A 47 17.39 -7.95 6.57
CA VAL A 47 17.44 -7.03 7.71
C VAL A 47 17.54 -5.60 7.19
N HIS A 48 16.59 -4.77 7.61
CA HIS A 48 16.46 -3.38 7.20
C HIS A 48 16.58 -2.44 8.40
N ASN A 49 17.28 -1.33 8.19
CA ASN A 49 17.30 -0.20 9.11
C ASN A 49 16.09 0.73 8.89
N GLN A 50 15.25 0.44 7.90
CA GLN A 50 14.00 1.16 7.70
C GLN A 50 12.97 0.79 8.79
N VAL A 51 12.47 1.79 9.52
CA VAL A 51 11.54 1.58 10.64
C VAL A 51 10.18 1.01 10.22
N LEU A 52 9.75 1.27 8.98
CA LEU A 52 8.45 0.84 8.45
C LEU A 52 8.62 -0.20 7.34
N ASP A 53 7.63 -1.05 7.17
CA ASP A 53 7.60 -2.09 6.12
C ASP A 53 7.21 -1.54 4.73
N LEU A 54 6.81 -0.28 4.67
CA LEU A 54 6.40 0.39 3.43
C LEU A 54 7.53 0.43 2.40
N GLY A 55 7.35 -0.28 1.28
CA GLY A 55 8.35 -0.31 0.20
C GLY A 55 9.34 -1.47 0.29
N LEU A 56 9.12 -2.44 1.19
CA LEU A 56 9.95 -3.63 1.34
C LEU A 56 9.31 -4.89 0.73
N LEU A 57 8.10 -4.81 0.17
CA LEU A 57 7.41 -5.98 -0.37
C LEU A 57 8.09 -6.49 -1.64
N ALA A 58 8.31 -5.60 -2.61
CA ALA A 58 8.82 -6.03 -3.91
C ALA A 58 10.26 -6.54 -3.82
N SER A 59 11.11 -5.95 -2.98
CA SER A 59 12.49 -6.42 -2.79
C SER A 59 12.52 -7.82 -2.20
N THR A 60 11.82 -8.03 -1.08
CA THR A 60 11.79 -9.32 -0.39
C THR A 60 11.13 -10.41 -1.23
N ALA A 61 10.04 -10.10 -1.93
CA ALA A 61 9.37 -11.07 -2.80
C ALA A 61 10.22 -11.44 -4.03
N LYS A 62 10.95 -10.49 -4.63
CA LYS A 62 11.87 -10.79 -5.75
C LYS A 62 13.03 -11.66 -5.32
N ALA A 63 13.64 -11.39 -4.18
CA ALA A 63 14.73 -12.21 -3.64
C ALA A 63 14.24 -13.63 -3.34
N ALA A 64 13.05 -13.79 -2.74
CA ALA A 64 12.44 -15.10 -2.54
C ALA A 64 12.18 -15.84 -3.87
N MET A 65 11.72 -15.13 -4.90
CA MET A 65 11.48 -15.69 -6.23
C MET A 65 12.79 -16.17 -6.89
N GLU A 66 13.88 -15.41 -6.76
CA GLU A 66 15.21 -15.79 -7.22
C GLU A 66 15.76 -17.02 -6.46
N ALA A 67 15.63 -17.03 -5.13
CA ALA A 67 16.05 -18.15 -4.29
C ALA A 67 15.31 -19.45 -4.64
N LEU A 68 14.01 -19.35 -4.91
CA LEU A 68 13.16 -20.48 -5.33
C LEU A 68 13.33 -20.84 -6.81
N ARG A 69 14.00 -20.00 -7.61
CA ARG A 69 14.23 -20.15 -9.05
C ARG A 69 12.92 -20.33 -9.84
N VAL A 70 11.94 -19.50 -9.52
CA VAL A 70 10.64 -19.46 -10.21
C VAL A 70 10.47 -18.12 -10.90
N GLU A 71 9.64 -18.05 -11.94
CA GLU A 71 9.41 -16.81 -12.71
C GLU A 71 8.23 -15.99 -12.19
N THR A 72 7.31 -16.63 -11.46
CA THR A 72 6.11 -15.97 -10.92
C THR A 72 5.77 -16.53 -9.55
N ILE A 73 5.26 -15.66 -8.67
CA ILE A 73 4.75 -16.04 -7.34
C ILE A 73 3.52 -15.21 -6.97
N GLU A 74 2.70 -15.76 -6.09
CA GLU A 74 1.63 -15.04 -5.38
C GLU A 74 2.15 -14.66 -3.99
N ALA A 75 2.22 -13.36 -3.70
CA ALA A 75 2.76 -12.85 -2.44
C ALA A 75 1.63 -12.31 -1.56
N VAL A 76 1.47 -12.85 -0.35
CA VAL A 76 0.51 -12.34 0.64
C VAL A 76 1.28 -11.58 1.71
N ALA A 77 0.88 -10.33 1.96
CA ALA A 77 1.53 -9.50 2.97
C ALA A 77 0.50 -8.69 3.77
N ASP A 78 0.92 -8.20 4.94
CA ASP A 78 0.04 -7.41 5.80
C ASP A 78 -0.17 -5.98 5.27
N ARG A 79 -1.09 -5.25 5.92
CA ARG A 79 -1.45 -3.87 5.56
C ARG A 79 -0.27 -2.87 5.67
N GLY A 80 0.75 -3.18 6.46
CA GLY A 80 1.97 -2.37 6.65
C GLY A 80 2.79 -2.24 5.37
N TYR A 81 2.72 -3.22 4.47
CA TYR A 81 3.40 -3.22 3.17
C TYR A 81 2.64 -2.45 2.08
N PHE A 82 1.46 -1.90 2.36
CA PHE A 82 0.64 -1.29 1.32
C PHE A 82 1.24 0.03 0.80
N LYS A 83 1.91 -0.06 -0.35
CA LYS A 83 2.45 1.09 -1.11
C LYS A 83 2.21 0.85 -2.60
N ILE A 84 1.58 1.81 -3.27
CA ILE A 84 1.15 1.66 -4.67
C ILE A 84 2.36 1.40 -5.57
N GLU A 85 3.43 2.17 -5.43
CA GLU A 85 4.63 2.03 -6.25
C GLU A 85 5.32 0.67 -6.04
N ASP A 86 5.17 0.08 -4.86
CA ASP A 86 5.74 -1.22 -4.51
C ASP A 86 4.89 -2.38 -5.05
N ILE A 87 3.56 -2.22 -5.05
CA ILE A 87 2.61 -3.13 -5.69
C ILE A 87 2.83 -3.17 -7.21
N GLU A 88 2.98 -2.00 -7.85
CA GLU A 88 3.32 -1.91 -9.27
C GLU A 88 4.67 -2.59 -9.58
N ALA A 89 5.67 -2.39 -8.71
CA ALA A 89 6.98 -3.03 -8.86
C ALA A 89 6.95 -4.56 -8.69
N CYS A 90 5.97 -5.10 -7.94
CA CYS A 90 5.69 -6.53 -7.86
C CYS A 90 5.10 -7.04 -9.17
N GLU A 91 4.05 -6.39 -9.68
CA GLU A 91 3.36 -6.81 -10.91
C GLU A 91 4.31 -6.84 -12.11
N VAL A 92 5.18 -5.82 -12.24
CA VAL A 92 6.22 -5.77 -13.30
C VAL A 92 7.22 -6.92 -13.19
N ALA A 93 7.45 -7.44 -11.99
CA ALA A 93 8.39 -8.53 -11.75
C ALA A 93 7.75 -9.93 -11.77
N GLY A 94 6.50 -10.07 -12.22
CA GLY A 94 5.81 -11.37 -12.25
C GLY A 94 5.27 -11.83 -10.89
N ILE A 95 5.20 -10.92 -9.91
CA ILE A 95 4.66 -11.19 -8.57
C ILE A 95 3.23 -10.66 -8.54
N THR A 96 2.28 -11.49 -8.11
CA THR A 96 0.89 -11.06 -7.85
C THR A 96 0.72 -10.76 -6.35
N PRO A 97 0.67 -9.48 -5.93
CA PRO A 97 0.60 -9.12 -4.52
C PRO A 97 -0.85 -9.06 -4.00
N TYR A 98 -1.10 -9.76 -2.89
CA TYR A 98 -2.34 -9.68 -2.12
C TYR A 98 -2.07 -8.93 -0.81
N VAL A 99 -2.34 -7.62 -0.82
CA VAL A 99 -2.08 -6.73 0.32
C VAL A 99 -3.37 -6.01 0.73
N PRO A 100 -3.82 -6.11 1.99
CA PRO A 100 -5.01 -5.40 2.45
C PRO A 100 -4.84 -3.88 2.34
N LYS A 101 -5.73 -3.24 1.57
CA LYS A 101 -5.72 -1.79 1.41
C LYS A 101 -6.06 -1.08 2.73
N PRO A 102 -5.26 -0.09 3.15
CA PRO A 102 -5.53 0.66 4.35
C PRO A 102 -6.73 1.58 4.17
N VAL A 103 -7.80 1.30 4.91
CA VAL A 103 -8.90 2.25 5.11
C VAL A 103 -8.39 3.38 6.02
N ARG A 104 -7.91 4.47 5.43
CA ARG A 104 -7.45 5.71 6.10
C ARG A 104 -7.93 6.90 5.28
N GLY A 105 -8.26 8.01 5.94
CA GLY A 105 -8.62 9.26 5.26
C GLY A 105 -9.50 10.17 6.11
N SER A 106 -9.61 11.45 5.72
CA SER A 106 -10.62 12.36 6.25
C SER A 106 -12.02 11.84 5.93
N SER A 107 -12.22 11.30 4.73
CA SER A 107 -13.53 10.82 4.28
C SER A 107 -14.14 9.76 5.18
N VAL A 108 -13.34 8.82 5.68
CA VAL A 108 -13.83 7.78 6.60
C VAL A 108 -14.14 8.36 7.98
N ARG A 109 -13.32 9.30 8.48
CA ARG A 109 -13.56 9.99 9.76
C ARG A 109 -14.79 10.90 9.72
N GLU A 110 -15.06 11.50 8.56
CA GLU A 110 -16.17 12.42 8.33
C GLU A 110 -17.47 11.71 7.92
N GLY A 111 -17.47 10.36 7.86
CA GLY A 111 -18.67 9.57 7.55
C GLY A 111 -19.06 9.57 6.07
N PHE A 112 -18.18 10.02 5.18
CA PHE A 112 -18.35 9.92 3.74
C PHE A 112 -18.25 8.48 3.26
N PHE A 113 -18.80 8.21 2.08
CA PHE A 113 -18.70 6.90 1.45
C PHE A 113 -17.25 6.52 1.19
N ALA A 114 -16.86 5.35 1.70
CA ALA A 114 -15.54 4.78 1.48
C ALA A 114 -15.40 4.32 0.03
N LYS A 115 -14.16 4.29 -0.50
CA LYS A 115 -13.88 3.92 -1.90
C LYS A 115 -14.37 2.52 -2.25
N GLU A 116 -14.44 1.62 -1.27
CA GLU A 116 -14.91 0.25 -1.40
C GLU A 116 -16.42 0.17 -1.73
N GLN A 117 -17.18 1.23 -1.43
CA GLN A 117 -18.59 1.32 -1.79
C GLN A 117 -18.81 1.81 -3.23
N PHE A 118 -17.73 2.12 -3.96
CA PHE A 118 -17.76 2.48 -5.37
C PHE A 118 -17.24 1.31 -6.20
N ARG A 119 -18.05 0.81 -7.13
CA ARG A 119 -17.67 -0.31 -7.99
C ARG A 119 -17.05 0.20 -9.28
N PHE A 120 -15.82 -0.20 -9.58
CA PHE A 120 -15.17 0.14 -10.84
C PHE A 120 -15.63 -0.81 -11.96
N ASP A 121 -15.96 -0.26 -13.12
CA ASP A 121 -16.19 -1.00 -14.37
C ASP A 121 -15.01 -0.75 -15.33
N PRO A 122 -14.12 -1.74 -15.52
CA PRO A 122 -12.96 -1.59 -16.39
C PRO A 122 -13.32 -1.50 -17.87
N ALA A 123 -14.48 -2.01 -18.30
CA ALA A 123 -14.88 -1.99 -19.70
C ALA A 123 -15.23 -0.57 -20.18
N THR A 124 -15.71 0.28 -19.28
CA THR A 124 -16.17 1.63 -19.60
C THR A 124 -15.33 2.73 -18.95
N ASP A 125 -14.31 2.39 -18.15
CA ASP A 125 -13.57 3.32 -17.28
C ASP A 125 -14.52 4.21 -16.46
N THR A 126 -15.48 3.57 -15.78
CA THR A 126 -16.46 4.28 -14.94
C THR A 126 -16.55 3.67 -13.55
N PHE A 127 -17.07 4.47 -12.61
CA PHE A 127 -17.47 3.98 -11.30
C PHE A 127 -18.98 3.98 -11.16
N ILE A 128 -19.54 3.01 -10.46
CA ILE A 128 -20.91 3.03 -9.98
C ILE A 128 -20.88 3.42 -8.50
N CYS A 129 -21.58 4.50 -8.15
CA CYS A 129 -21.64 4.99 -6.78
C CYS A 129 -22.71 4.25 -5.95
N PRO A 130 -22.75 4.43 -4.61
CA PRO A 130 -23.77 3.84 -3.73
C PRO A 130 -25.22 4.25 -4.04
N GLY A 131 -25.43 5.29 -4.85
CA GLY A 131 -26.74 5.70 -5.34
C GLY A 131 -27.04 5.20 -6.76
N ASP A 132 -26.34 4.17 -7.22
CA ASP A 132 -26.49 3.52 -8.52
C ASP A 132 -26.29 4.45 -9.73
N GLN A 133 -25.56 5.55 -9.56
CA GLN A 133 -25.21 6.47 -10.64
C GLN A 133 -23.84 6.14 -11.21
N THR A 134 -23.75 6.13 -12.55
CA THR A 134 -22.47 6.03 -13.26
C THR A 134 -21.71 7.34 -13.20
N LEU A 135 -20.48 7.29 -12.68
CA LEU A 135 -19.53 8.38 -12.58
C LEU A 135 -18.47 8.23 -13.68
N ARG A 136 -18.23 9.31 -14.44
CA ARG A 136 -17.26 9.34 -15.53
C ARG A 136 -16.04 10.17 -15.13
N PRO A 137 -14.85 9.90 -15.71
CA PRO A 137 -13.66 10.71 -15.45
C PRO A 137 -13.92 12.16 -15.88
N CYS A 138 -13.72 13.10 -14.97
CA CYS A 138 -14.02 14.52 -15.22
C CYS A 138 -12.81 15.43 -15.02
N ARG A 139 -11.81 15.02 -14.22
CA ARG A 139 -10.59 15.79 -13.99
C ARG A 139 -9.40 14.84 -13.83
N ARG A 140 -8.27 15.23 -14.40
CA ARG A 140 -6.97 14.59 -14.16
C ARG A 140 -6.07 15.57 -13.43
N GLY A 141 -5.27 15.06 -12.50
CA GLY A 141 -4.30 15.80 -11.72
C GLY A 141 -3.15 14.91 -11.28
N ARG A 142 -2.31 15.41 -10.39
CA ARG A 142 -1.22 14.65 -9.78
C ARG A 142 -1.39 14.62 -8.26
N SER A 143 -1.10 13.48 -7.66
CA SER A 143 -1.00 13.32 -6.21
C SER A 143 0.32 12.64 -5.91
N ARG A 144 1.26 13.39 -5.34
CA ARG A 144 2.66 12.97 -5.21
C ARG A 144 3.19 12.55 -6.61
N ASN A 145 3.65 11.32 -6.76
CA ASN A 145 4.18 10.78 -8.01
C ASN A 145 3.10 10.07 -8.86
N ASN A 146 1.85 10.01 -8.39
CA ASN A 146 0.77 9.24 -9.02
C ASN A 146 -0.20 10.15 -9.79
N VAL A 147 -0.80 9.60 -10.85
CA VAL A 147 -1.90 10.25 -11.57
C VAL A 147 -3.16 10.14 -10.72
N LYS A 148 -3.80 11.28 -10.45
CA LYS A 148 -5.11 11.35 -9.79
C LYS A 148 -6.17 11.60 -10.84
N ILE A 149 -7.20 10.75 -10.88
CA ILE A 149 -8.38 10.95 -11.73
C ILE A 149 -9.60 11.12 -10.82
N ASP A 150 -10.32 12.22 -10.98
CA ASP A 150 -11.57 12.46 -10.28
C ASP A 150 -12.74 11.99 -11.18
N TYR A 151 -13.69 11.27 -10.59
CA TYR A 151 -14.87 10.74 -11.25
C TYR A 151 -16.13 11.41 -10.69
N SER A 152 -17.00 11.92 -11.56
CA SER A 152 -18.26 12.52 -11.12
C SER A 152 -19.36 12.38 -12.16
N ASN A 153 -20.60 12.62 -11.72
CA ASN A 153 -21.75 12.80 -12.60
C ASN A 153 -22.48 14.07 -12.17
N ARG A 154 -22.06 15.23 -12.69
CA ARG A 154 -22.53 16.54 -12.22
C ARG A 154 -24.06 16.66 -12.25
N LYS A 155 -24.73 16.11 -13.28
CA LYS A 155 -26.19 16.13 -13.40
C LYS A 155 -26.86 15.33 -12.29
N ALA A 156 -26.42 14.09 -12.09
CA ALA A 156 -26.98 13.22 -11.04
C ALA A 156 -26.63 13.73 -9.63
N CYS A 157 -25.40 14.17 -9.41
CA CYS A 157 -24.92 14.62 -8.10
C CYS A 157 -25.63 15.88 -7.61
N LEU A 158 -26.02 16.81 -8.48
CA LEU A 158 -26.70 18.06 -8.07
C LEU A 158 -28.05 17.80 -7.38
N ALA A 159 -28.80 16.79 -7.82
CA ALA A 159 -30.12 16.43 -7.27
C ALA A 159 -30.07 15.24 -6.29
N CYS A 160 -28.88 14.71 -5.99
CA CYS A 160 -28.74 13.49 -5.20
C CYS A 160 -28.85 13.75 -3.70
N LEU A 161 -29.78 13.05 -3.03
CA LEU A 161 -29.97 13.09 -1.57
C LEU A 161 -28.76 12.55 -0.79
N LEU A 162 -27.96 11.70 -1.42
CA LEU A 162 -26.76 11.12 -0.82
C LEU A 162 -25.53 12.04 -0.92
N ARG A 163 -25.63 13.17 -1.64
CA ARG A 163 -24.53 14.13 -1.85
C ARG A 163 -23.83 14.59 -0.57
N PRO A 164 -24.51 14.82 0.57
CA PRO A 164 -23.84 15.20 1.82
C PRO A 164 -22.86 14.15 2.36
N ARG A 165 -22.93 12.91 1.88
CA ARG A 165 -22.02 11.81 2.24
C ARG A 165 -20.98 11.50 1.15
N CYS A 166 -20.89 12.31 0.10
CA CYS A 166 -19.94 12.14 -1.00
C CYS A 166 -18.77 13.13 -0.88
N THR A 167 -17.65 12.79 -1.53
CA THR A 167 -16.44 13.63 -1.67
C THR A 167 -16.33 14.26 -3.04
#